data_AF-A0A355AVJ6-F1
#
_entry.id   AF-A0A355AVJ6-F1
#
_cell.length_a   1.000
_cell.length_b   1.000
_cell.length_c   1.000
_cell.angle_alpha   90.00
_cell.angle_beta   90.00
_cell.angle_gamma   90.00
#
_symmetry.space_group_name_H-M   'P 1'
#
loop_
_entity.id
_entity.type
_entity.pdbx_description
1 polymer ?
#
loop_
_entity_poly.entity_id
_entity_poly.type
_entity_poly.pdbx_seq_one_letter_code
_entity_poly.pdbx_strand_id
1 'polypeptide(L)'
;MGKRPLKLKKEIEAYIANRLQHAIYLEALSLVEQGICDYADIDDAVTWGPGLRWAVQGPVLHRHLGGGKGGVRHMIDHFGWNGAPGGEVAFIDAVERRWGHVSIAELESWRDDNLLAILEGVTPPPRQ
;
A
#
# COMPACT_ATOMS: atom_id res chain seq x y z
N MET A 1 -23.27 10.63 3.90
CA MET A 1 -22.27 10.48 4.99
C MET A 1 -21.74 9.06 4.94
N GLY A 2 -20.41 8.89 4.82
CA GLY A 2 -19.71 7.61 4.65
C GLY A 2 -18.19 7.81 4.76
N LYS A 3 -17.79 8.85 5.51
CA LYS A 3 -16.40 9.28 5.64
C LYS A 3 -15.72 8.42 6.70
N ARG A 4 -14.43 8.10 6.50
CA ARG A 4 -13.59 7.40 7.48
C ARG A 4 -12.59 8.39 8.09
N PRO A 5 -12.95 9.08 9.20
CA PRO A 5 -12.06 10.07 9.79
C PRO A 5 -10.83 9.41 10.41
N LEU A 6 -9.69 10.10 10.34
CA LEU A 6 -8.45 9.69 10.98
C LEU A 6 -8.13 10.63 12.15
N LYS A 7 -7.77 10.07 13.30
CA LYS A 7 -7.29 10.84 14.45
C LYS A 7 -5.77 10.96 14.37
N LEU A 8 -5.27 12.18 14.20
CA LEU A 8 -3.84 12.46 14.32
C LEU A 8 -3.43 12.35 15.79
N LYS A 9 -2.32 11.62 16.04
CA LYS A 9 -1.71 11.57 17.37
C LYS A 9 -0.93 12.84 17.68
N LYS A 10 -0.36 13.46 16.65
CA LYS A 10 0.39 14.71 16.69
C LYS A 10 0.08 15.48 15.41
N GLU A 11 -0.07 16.79 15.51
CA GLU A 11 -0.23 17.66 14.35
C GLU A 11 1.05 17.68 13.51
N ILE A 12 0.87 17.62 12.20
CA ILE A 12 1.94 17.64 11.20
C ILE A 12 1.46 18.44 9.99
N GLU A 13 2.39 19.09 9.30
CA GLU A 13 2.12 19.72 8.02
C GLU A 13 1.73 18.66 6.96
N ALA A 14 0.81 19.04 6.08
CA ALA A 14 0.32 18.25 4.96
C ALA A 14 -0.40 16.93 5.32
N TYR A 15 -0.71 16.69 6.61
CA TYR A 15 -1.41 15.48 7.08
C TYR A 15 -0.75 14.15 6.62
N ILE A 16 -1.38 13.00 6.89
CA ILE A 16 -0.77 11.69 6.60
C ILE A 16 -0.81 11.38 5.09
N ALA A 17 -1.97 11.54 4.46
CA ALA A 17 -2.19 11.11 3.07
C ALA A 17 -1.30 11.90 2.09
N ASN A 18 -1.25 13.23 2.19
CA ASN A 18 -0.48 14.03 1.22
C ASN A 18 1.03 13.82 1.40
N ARG A 19 1.50 13.54 2.62
CA ARG A 19 2.92 13.18 2.83
C ARG A 19 3.29 11.86 2.16
N LEU A 20 2.41 10.85 2.21
CA LEU A 20 2.63 9.60 1.48
C LEU A 20 2.61 9.82 -0.04
N GLN A 21 1.66 10.62 -0.53
CA GLN A 21 1.59 10.99 -1.95
C GLN A 21 2.86 11.72 -2.40
N HIS A 22 3.36 12.67 -1.60
CA HIS A 22 4.57 13.42 -1.93
C HIS A 22 5.82 12.52 -1.93
N ALA A 23 5.92 11.55 -1.02
CA ALA A 23 7.02 10.59 -1.03
C ALA A 23 7.08 9.76 -2.32
N ILE A 24 5.91 9.33 -2.83
CA ILE A 24 5.82 8.61 -4.11
C ILE A 24 6.23 9.54 -5.27
N TYR A 25 5.80 10.80 -5.24
CA TYR A 25 6.16 11.78 -6.25
C TYR A 25 7.67 12.07 -6.31
N LEU A 26 8.33 12.18 -5.16
CA LEU A 26 9.79 12.37 -5.12
C LEU A 26 10.55 11.17 -5.72
N GLU A 27 10.08 9.95 -5.48
CA GLU A 27 10.69 8.76 -6.10
C GLU A 27 10.47 8.74 -7.62
N ALA A 28 9.27 9.11 -8.07
CA ALA A 28 8.97 9.24 -9.50
C ALA A 28 9.92 10.23 -10.20
N LEU A 29 10.16 11.41 -9.60
CA LEU A 29 11.14 12.37 -10.12
C LEU A 29 12.54 11.75 -10.19
N SER A 30 12.97 11.06 -9.13
CA SER A 30 14.29 10.45 -9.07
C SER A 30 14.51 9.39 -10.16
N LEU A 31 13.50 8.56 -10.46
CA LEU A 31 13.57 7.54 -11.51
C LEU A 31 13.68 8.15 -12.90
N VAL A 32 12.92 9.22 -13.17
CA VAL A 32 12.97 9.94 -14.45
C VAL A 32 14.29 10.69 -14.62
N GLU A 33 14.78 11.36 -13.58
CA GLU A 33 16.07 12.06 -13.59
C GLU A 33 17.26 11.12 -13.85
N GLN A 34 17.15 9.86 -13.40
CA GLN A 34 18.14 8.81 -13.66
C GLN A 34 18.00 8.17 -15.06
N GLY A 35 16.98 8.56 -15.84
CA GLY A 35 16.71 7.99 -17.16
C GLY A 35 16.24 6.53 -17.12
N ILE A 36 15.66 6.08 -16.00
CA ILE A 36 15.19 4.70 -15.83
C ILE A 36 13.86 4.47 -16.58
N CYS A 37 13.01 5.49 -16.62
CA CYS A 37 11.68 5.48 -17.23
C CYS A 37 11.24 6.91 -17.54
N ASP A 38 10.10 7.09 -18.23
CA ASP A 38 9.46 8.40 -18.41
C ASP A 38 8.24 8.60 -17.49
N TYR A 39 7.60 9.77 -17.56
CA TYR A 39 6.44 10.08 -16.71
C TYR A 39 5.20 9.24 -17.05
N ALA A 40 5.04 8.81 -18.30
CA ALA A 40 3.92 7.96 -18.69
C ALA A 40 4.10 6.54 -18.12
N ASP A 41 5.33 6.02 -18.14
CA ASP A 41 5.67 4.76 -17.48
C ASP A 41 5.35 4.80 -15.98
N ILE A 42 5.65 5.93 -15.31
CA ILE A 42 5.32 6.12 -13.88
C ILE A 42 3.80 6.09 -13.66
N ASP A 43 3.05 6.86 -14.46
CA ASP A 43 1.59 6.94 -14.33
C ASP A 43 0.95 5.57 -14.53
N ASP A 44 1.37 4.81 -15.54
CA ASP A 44 0.88 3.47 -15.79
C ASP A 44 1.31 2.49 -14.69
N ALA A 45 2.58 2.53 -14.27
CA ALA A 45 3.11 1.65 -13.22
C ALA A 45 2.35 1.85 -11.90
N VAL A 46 2.07 3.09 -11.51
CA VAL A 46 1.32 3.40 -10.28
C VAL A 46 -0.16 3.09 -10.44
N THR A 47 -0.79 3.54 -11.52
CA THR A 47 -2.24 3.37 -11.74
C THR A 47 -2.64 1.90 -11.82
N TRP A 48 -1.95 1.14 -12.66
CA TRP A 48 -2.28 -0.26 -12.93
C TRP A 48 -1.58 -1.25 -12.00
N GLY A 49 -0.61 -0.79 -11.20
CA GLY A 49 0.12 -1.62 -10.23
C GLY A 49 -0.34 -1.43 -8.78
N PRO A 50 0.40 -0.68 -7.95
CA PRO A 50 0.09 -0.48 -6.54
C PRO A 50 -1.15 0.39 -6.30
N GLY A 51 -1.48 1.34 -7.17
CA GLY A 51 -2.64 2.23 -7.02
C GLY A 51 -3.96 1.46 -6.93
N LEU A 52 -4.17 0.50 -7.82
CA LEU A 52 -5.32 -0.40 -7.77
C LEU A 52 -5.38 -1.21 -6.46
N ARG A 53 -4.22 -1.75 -6.02
CA ARG A 53 -4.12 -2.44 -4.72
C ARG A 53 -4.44 -1.51 -3.56
N TRP A 54 -4.01 -0.25 -3.62
CA TRP A 54 -4.21 0.73 -2.56
C TRP A 54 -5.63 1.27 -2.46
N ALA A 55 -6.41 1.18 -3.55
CA ALA A 55 -7.85 1.44 -3.51
C ALA A 55 -8.58 0.44 -2.60
N VAL A 56 -8.07 -0.79 -2.48
CA VAL A 56 -8.64 -1.84 -1.62
C VAL A 56 -7.95 -1.89 -0.26
N GLN A 57 -6.62 -1.87 -0.22
CA GLN A 57 -5.82 -2.11 0.98
C GLN A 57 -4.65 -1.13 1.13
N GLY A 58 -4.49 -0.57 2.33
CA GLY A 58 -3.32 0.26 2.64
C GLY A 58 -2.00 -0.52 2.67
N PRO A 59 -0.85 0.18 2.64
CA PRO A 59 0.47 -0.43 2.54
C PRO A 59 0.80 -1.40 3.69
N VAL A 60 0.24 -1.18 4.88
CA VAL A 60 0.46 -2.06 6.04
C VAL A 60 -0.21 -3.44 5.85
N LEU A 61 -1.47 -3.48 5.40
CA LEU A 61 -2.14 -4.75 5.09
C LEU A 61 -1.48 -5.41 3.88
N HIS A 62 -1.08 -4.62 2.88
CA HIS A 62 -0.37 -5.13 1.72
C HIS A 62 0.91 -5.88 2.11
N ARG A 63 1.67 -5.36 3.09
CA ARG A 63 2.83 -6.05 3.65
C ARG A 63 2.46 -7.34 4.38
N HIS A 64 1.35 -7.37 5.13
CA HIS A 64 0.87 -8.61 5.75
C HIS A 64 0.58 -9.70 4.72
N LEU A 65 -0.14 -9.36 3.65
CA LEU A 65 -0.46 -10.28 2.56
C LEU A 65 0.77 -10.70 1.74
N GLY A 66 1.76 -9.81 1.60
CA GLY A 66 3.00 -10.11 0.88
C GLY A 66 3.84 -11.24 1.49
N GLY A 67 3.60 -11.60 2.75
CA GLY A 67 4.23 -12.76 3.38
C GLY A 67 3.47 -14.08 3.19
N GLY A 68 2.38 -14.10 2.41
CA GLY A 68 1.58 -15.30 2.17
C GLY A 68 1.08 -15.93 3.47
N LYS A 69 1.07 -17.27 3.55
CA LYS A 69 0.57 -18.02 4.73
C LYS A 69 1.24 -17.63 6.05
N GLY A 70 2.49 -17.17 6.02
CA GLY A 70 3.23 -16.73 7.21
C GLY A 70 2.99 -15.27 7.60
N GLY A 71 2.18 -14.54 6.83
CA GLY A 71 1.75 -13.18 7.14
C GLY A 71 2.92 -12.20 7.32
N VAL A 72 2.76 -11.27 8.25
CA VAL A 72 3.72 -10.18 8.43
C VAL A 72 5.08 -10.65 8.95
N ARG A 73 5.11 -11.76 9.72
CA ARG A 73 6.34 -12.34 10.24
C ARG A 73 7.20 -12.87 9.09
N HIS A 74 6.61 -13.74 8.26
CA HIS A 74 7.31 -14.26 7.08
C HIS A 74 7.69 -13.15 6.09
N MET A 75 6.87 -12.10 5.95
CA MET A 75 7.25 -10.94 5.15
C MET A 75 8.55 -10.30 5.65
N ILE A 76 8.69 -10.10 6.97
CA ILE A 76 9.89 -9.48 7.57
C ILE A 76 11.08 -10.43 7.50
N ASP A 77 10.87 -11.72 7.78
CA ASP A 77 11.93 -12.73 7.69
C ASP A 77 12.50 -12.83 6.26
N HIS A 78 11.64 -12.66 5.25
CA HIS A 78 12.03 -12.80 3.84
C HIS A 78 12.61 -11.51 3.23
N PHE A 79 11.99 -10.35 3.50
CA PHE A 79 12.35 -9.08 2.86
C PHE A 79 13.12 -8.12 3.77
N GLY A 80 13.31 -8.46 5.05
CA GLY A 80 13.95 -7.62 6.04
C GLY A 80 13.06 -6.48 6.57
N TRP A 81 13.57 -5.82 7.61
CA TRP A 81 12.97 -4.65 8.24
C TRP A 81 13.70 -3.37 7.83
N ASN A 82 12.96 -2.43 7.24
CA ASN A 82 13.49 -1.15 6.76
C ASN A 82 13.22 0.03 7.71
N GLY A 83 12.66 -0.24 8.90
CA GLY A 83 12.43 0.79 9.92
C GLY A 83 13.57 0.89 10.92
N ALA A 84 13.37 1.66 11.98
CA ALA A 84 14.33 1.74 13.07
C ALA A 84 14.57 0.35 13.70
N PRO A 85 15.83 -0.06 13.98
CA PRO A 85 16.12 -1.36 14.58
C PRO A 85 15.30 -1.63 15.85
N GLY A 86 14.71 -2.83 15.96
CA GLY A 86 13.81 -3.23 17.05
C GLY A 86 12.35 -2.78 16.85
N GLY A 87 12.08 -1.93 15.87
CA GLY A 87 10.73 -1.45 15.53
C GLY A 87 9.83 -2.50 14.89
N GLU A 88 10.42 -3.58 14.35
CA GLU A 88 9.72 -4.69 13.72
C GLU A 88 8.75 -5.38 14.68
N VAL A 89 9.11 -5.52 15.96
CA VAL A 89 8.27 -6.15 16.98
C VAL A 89 6.96 -5.37 17.15
N ALA A 90 7.05 -4.06 17.33
CA ALA A 90 5.88 -3.20 17.48
C ALA A 90 5.01 -3.17 16.21
N PHE A 91 5.63 -3.29 15.03
CA PHE A 91 4.92 -3.37 13.76
C PHE A 91 4.18 -4.71 13.61
N ILE A 92 4.83 -5.84 13.89
CA ILE A 92 4.21 -7.17 13.88
C ILE A 92 3.01 -7.19 14.82
N ASP A 93 3.19 -6.77 16.07
CA ASP A 93 2.12 -6.73 17.07
C ASP A 93 0.94 -5.86 16.62
N ALA A 94 1.20 -4.73 15.95
CA ALA A 94 0.15 -3.85 15.44
C ALA A 94 -0.63 -4.49 14.29
N VAL A 95 0.05 -5.22 13.41
CA VAL A 95 -0.60 -5.95 12.30
C VAL A 95 -1.41 -7.12 12.82
N GLU A 96 -0.85 -7.94 13.71
CA GLU A 96 -1.54 -9.10 14.29
C GLU A 96 -2.74 -8.69 15.14
N ARG A 97 -2.62 -7.61 15.93
CA ARG A 97 -3.78 -7.06 16.67
C ARG A 97 -4.91 -6.64 15.75
N ARG A 98 -4.59 -6.14 14.56
CA ARG A 98 -5.59 -5.63 13.61
C ARG A 98 -6.18 -6.74 12.73
N TRP A 99 -5.36 -7.70 12.29
CA TRP A 99 -5.73 -8.65 11.23
C TRP A 99 -5.58 -10.12 11.63
N GLY A 100 -4.94 -10.44 12.76
CA GLY A 100 -4.65 -11.82 13.17
C GLY A 100 -5.87 -12.66 13.54
N HIS A 101 -7.06 -12.06 13.58
CA HIS A 101 -8.33 -12.77 13.75
C HIS A 101 -8.98 -13.19 12.43
N VAL A 102 -8.41 -12.78 11.29
CA VAL A 102 -8.86 -13.14 9.94
C VAL A 102 -7.75 -13.93 9.27
N SER A 103 -8.08 -15.02 8.59
CA SER A 103 -7.06 -15.80 7.89
C SER A 103 -6.50 -15.04 6.69
N ILE A 104 -5.25 -15.34 6.30
CA ILE A 104 -4.65 -14.77 5.09
C ILE A 104 -5.50 -15.08 3.86
N ALA A 105 -5.98 -16.32 3.73
CA ALA A 105 -6.80 -16.74 2.60
C ALA A 105 -8.11 -15.93 2.48
N GLU A 106 -8.77 -15.63 3.61
CA GLU A 106 -9.96 -14.77 3.61
C GLU A 106 -9.62 -13.33 3.21
N LEU A 107 -8.51 -12.78 3.69
CA LEU A 107 -8.07 -11.43 3.30
C LEU A 107 -7.65 -11.35 1.82
N GLU A 108 -7.06 -12.42 1.28
CA GLU A 108 -6.72 -12.52 -0.14
C GLU A 108 -7.98 -12.59 -1.00
N SER A 109 -8.94 -13.45 -0.65
CA SER A 109 -10.24 -13.53 -1.33
C SER A 109 -10.95 -12.19 -1.31
N TRP A 110 -11.06 -11.56 -0.13
CA TRP A 110 -11.65 -10.23 0.02
C TRP A 110 -10.96 -9.19 -0.87
N ARG A 111 -9.63 -9.19 -0.92
CA ARG A 111 -8.87 -8.27 -1.77
C ARG A 111 -9.20 -8.50 -3.23
N ASP A 112 -9.15 -9.74 -3.68
CA ASP A 112 -9.29 -10.10 -5.09
C ASP A 112 -10.71 -9.80 -5.60
N ASP A 113 -11.75 -10.11 -4.80
CA ASP A 113 -13.13 -9.74 -5.11
C ASP A 113 -13.31 -8.23 -5.30
N ASN A 114 -12.69 -7.43 -4.42
CA ASN A 114 -12.77 -5.96 -4.52
C ASN A 114 -11.95 -5.42 -5.70
N LEU A 115 -10.80 -6.02 -6.02
CA LEU A 115 -10.00 -5.62 -7.18
C LEU A 115 -10.75 -5.88 -8.48
N LEU A 116 -11.41 -7.04 -8.60
CA LEU A 116 -12.26 -7.35 -9.76
C LEU A 116 -13.40 -6.34 -9.90
N ALA A 117 -14.10 -6.03 -8.81
CA ALA A 117 -15.18 -5.04 -8.82
C ALA A 117 -14.69 -3.63 -9.23
N ILE A 118 -13.49 -3.23 -8.82
CA ILE A 118 -12.90 -1.96 -9.25
C ILE A 118 -12.55 -2.00 -10.73
N LEU A 119 -11.90 -3.07 -11.20
CA LEU A 119 -11.51 -3.22 -12.60
C LEU A 119 -12.71 -3.19 -13.55
N GLU A 120 -13.82 -3.80 -13.16
CA GLU A 120 -15.08 -3.73 -13.92
C GLU A 120 -15.66 -2.30 -13.96
N GLY A 121 -15.43 -1.50 -12.93
CA GLY A 121 -15.94 -0.13 -12.81
C GLY A 121 -15.01 0.97 -13.35
N VAL A 122 -13.73 0.69 -13.55
CA VAL A 122 -12.76 1.67 -14.05
C VAL A 122 -12.88 1.79 -15.56
N THR A 123 -13.25 2.97 -16.03
CA THR A 123 -13.17 3.31 -17.46
C THR A 123 -11.75 3.79 -17.77
N PRO A 124 -11.09 3.29 -18.84
CA PRO A 124 -9.78 3.79 -19.24
C PRO A 124 -9.81 5.30 -19.50
N PRO A 125 -8.69 6.02 -19.29
CA PRO A 125 -8.60 7.41 -19.72
C PRO A 125 -8.87 7.51 -21.24
N PRO A 126 -9.39 8.65 -21.73
CA PRO A 126 -9.46 8.90 -23.16
C PRO A 126 -8.10 8.64 -23.81
N ARG A 127 -8.08 7.96 -24.97
CA ARG A 127 -6.82 7.75 -25.70
C ARG A 127 -6.14 9.10 -25.92
N GLN A 128 -4.89 9.21 -25.46
CA GLN A 128 -4.00 10.31 -25.80
C GLN A 128 -3.37 10.06 -27.17
#